data_AF-A0A0L6HY01-F1
#
_entry.id   AF-A0A0L6HY01-F1
#
_cell.length_a   1.000
_cell.length_b   1.000
_cell.length_c   1.000
_cell.angle_alpha   90.00
_cell.angle_beta   90.00
_cell.angle_gamma   90.00
#
_symmetry.space_group_name_H-M   'P 1'
#
loop_
_entity.id
_entity.type
_entity.pdbx_description
1 polymer ?
#
loop_
_entity_poly.entity_id
_entity_poly.type
_entity_poly.pdbx_seq_one_letter_code
_entity_poly.pdbx_strand_id
1 'polypeptide(L)'
;MSDPRCIPHDHLSPSDVSGLRTLFDAEYRRSHGEWDPDAPYGYAPADVHVIDGDDPVLAHVGFQRRAITVGDRTVVVGGTGGMLVAPSARGARRGERVLRELRAAMIDADAEFGYLGCAPSVVPFYERAGWVRISPTEYHDDLAGRRVRERDDSPIMICSASRDASEWPEGDVDLHGRPW
;
A
#
# COMPACT_ATOMS: atom_id res chain seq x y z
N MET A 1 -0.07 11.74 -21.72
CA MET A 1 -0.65 10.98 -20.58
C MET A 1 -0.61 11.91 -19.38
N SER A 2 -1.74 12.17 -18.74
CA SER A 2 -1.79 13.00 -17.52
C SER A 2 -1.03 12.34 -16.38
N ASP A 3 -0.47 13.12 -15.46
CA ASP A 3 0.19 12.63 -14.25
C ASP A 3 -0.79 12.02 -13.25
N PRO A 4 -0.35 11.02 -12.44
CA PRO A 4 -1.22 10.46 -11.42
C PRO A 4 -1.65 11.55 -10.43
N ARG A 5 -2.89 11.46 -9.97
CA ARG A 5 -3.46 12.38 -8.98
C ARG A 5 -3.27 11.78 -7.59
N CYS A 6 -2.68 12.56 -6.67
CA CYS A 6 -2.63 12.24 -5.24
C CYS A 6 -3.81 12.91 -4.53
N ILE A 7 -4.71 12.12 -3.94
CA ILE A 7 -5.99 12.58 -3.42
C ILE A 7 -6.14 12.07 -1.98
N PRO A 8 -6.32 12.95 -0.98
CA PRO A 8 -6.76 12.53 0.35
C PRO A 8 -8.05 11.73 0.28
N HIS A 9 -8.20 10.73 1.15
CA HIS A 9 -9.34 9.82 1.16
C HIS A 9 -10.68 10.55 1.26
N ASP A 10 -10.75 11.54 2.16
CA ASP A 10 -11.93 12.39 2.38
C ASP A 10 -12.23 13.36 1.23
N HIS A 11 -11.33 13.48 0.25
CA HIS A 11 -11.47 14.29 -0.94
C HIS A 11 -11.79 13.47 -2.21
N LEU A 12 -11.94 12.14 -2.11
CA LEU A 12 -12.36 11.32 -3.24
C LEU A 12 -13.74 11.77 -3.75
N SER A 13 -13.82 12.08 -5.04
CA SER A 13 -15.11 12.36 -5.65
C SER A 13 -15.92 11.07 -5.87
N PRO A 14 -17.25 11.16 -6.06
CA PRO A 14 -18.05 9.99 -6.45
C PRO A 14 -17.54 9.28 -7.72
N SER A 15 -16.95 10.04 -8.65
CA SER A 15 -16.35 9.48 -9.87
C SER A 15 -15.08 8.69 -9.56
N ASP A 16 -14.23 9.19 -8.65
CA ASP A 16 -13.02 8.48 -8.23
C ASP A 16 -13.39 7.15 -7.54
N VAL A 17 -14.34 7.20 -6.60
CA VAL A 17 -14.82 5.99 -5.89
C VAL A 17 -15.41 4.98 -6.87
N SER A 18 -16.21 5.43 -7.85
CA SER A 18 -16.77 4.55 -8.88
C SER A 18 -15.67 3.92 -9.74
N GLY A 19 -14.68 4.70 -10.19
CA GLY A 19 -13.57 4.21 -11.00
C GLY A 19 -12.68 3.21 -10.25
N LEU A 20 -12.37 3.48 -8.98
CA LEU A 20 -11.64 2.56 -8.12
C LEU A 20 -12.44 1.28 -7.90
N ARG A 21 -13.74 1.37 -7.60
CA ARG A 21 -14.60 0.19 -7.48
C ARG A 21 -14.56 -0.67 -8.74
N THR A 22 -14.67 -0.06 -9.93
CA THR A 22 -14.53 -0.79 -11.20
C THR A 22 -13.16 -1.49 -11.31
N LEU A 23 -12.06 -0.81 -10.98
CA LEU A 23 -10.71 -1.38 -11.03
C LEU A 23 -10.55 -2.56 -10.06
N PHE A 24 -10.92 -2.39 -8.80
CA PHE A 24 -10.76 -3.41 -7.75
C PHE A 24 -11.68 -4.61 -7.98
N ASP A 25 -12.93 -4.38 -8.34
CA ASP A 25 -13.89 -5.47 -8.55
C ASP A 25 -13.54 -6.32 -9.77
N ALA A 26 -12.90 -5.73 -10.79
CA ALA A 26 -12.43 -6.48 -11.95
C ALA A 26 -11.39 -7.55 -11.57
N GLU A 27 -10.59 -7.32 -10.53
CA GLU A 27 -9.57 -8.26 -10.05
C GLU A 27 -10.10 -9.15 -8.92
N TYR A 28 -10.79 -8.59 -7.92
CA TYR A 28 -11.02 -9.26 -6.63
C TYR A 28 -12.47 -9.59 -6.31
N ARG A 29 -13.47 -9.10 -7.07
CA ARG A 29 -14.89 -9.29 -6.70
C ARG A 29 -15.26 -10.75 -6.47
N ARG A 30 -14.76 -11.65 -7.31
CA ARG A 30 -15.07 -13.09 -7.22
C ARG A 30 -14.55 -13.74 -5.95
N SER A 31 -13.43 -13.27 -5.41
CA SER A 31 -12.76 -13.87 -4.25
C SER A 31 -13.08 -13.14 -2.94
N HIS A 32 -13.31 -11.82 -2.98
CA HIS A 32 -13.44 -11.00 -1.77
C HIS A 32 -14.74 -10.18 -1.68
N GLY A 33 -15.61 -10.25 -2.68
CA GLY A 33 -16.83 -9.43 -2.72
C GLY A 33 -16.59 -8.02 -3.21
N GLU A 34 -17.55 -7.12 -2.99
CA GLU A 34 -17.45 -5.75 -3.47
C GLU A 34 -16.37 -4.96 -2.73
N TRP A 35 -15.66 -4.13 -3.49
CA TRP A 35 -14.67 -3.24 -2.90
C TRP A 35 -15.30 -2.11 -2.09
N ASP A 36 -14.78 -1.93 -0.88
CA ASP A 36 -15.10 -0.86 0.07
C ASP A 36 -13.84 -0.02 0.32
N PRO A 37 -13.87 1.30 0.04
CA PRO A 37 -12.73 2.18 0.30
C PRO A 37 -12.38 2.32 1.79
N ASP A 38 -13.35 2.19 2.70
CA ASP A 38 -13.16 2.38 4.15
C ASP A 38 -12.66 1.11 4.85
N ALA A 39 -12.90 -0.05 4.24
CA ALA A 39 -12.55 -1.36 4.78
C ALA A 39 -12.22 -2.37 3.66
N PRO A 40 -11.17 -2.14 2.86
CA PRO A 40 -10.90 -2.94 1.67
C PRO A 40 -10.63 -4.39 2.04
N TYR A 41 -11.63 -5.26 1.87
CA TYR A 41 -11.59 -6.69 2.22
C TYR A 41 -11.13 -6.99 3.64
N GLY A 42 -11.35 -6.04 4.56
CA GLY A 42 -10.90 -6.14 5.94
C GLY A 42 -9.48 -5.65 6.23
N TYR A 43 -8.72 -5.22 5.23
CA TYR A 43 -7.46 -4.50 5.41
C TYR A 43 -7.70 -3.08 5.95
N ALA A 44 -6.64 -2.42 6.40
CA ALA A 44 -6.68 -1.02 6.76
C ALA A 44 -6.93 -0.13 5.52
N PRO A 45 -7.72 0.95 5.65
CA PRO A 45 -7.95 1.89 4.55
C PRO A 45 -6.68 2.69 4.26
N ALA A 46 -6.70 3.46 3.17
CA ALA A 46 -5.68 4.45 2.86
C ALA A 46 -6.14 5.86 3.28
N ASP A 47 -5.22 6.69 3.75
CA ASP A 47 -5.45 8.12 3.99
C ASP A 47 -5.26 8.93 2.70
N VAL A 48 -4.42 8.44 1.78
CA VAL A 48 -4.10 9.07 0.51
C VAL A 48 -4.11 8.03 -0.60
N HIS A 49 -4.73 8.38 -1.72
CA HIS A 49 -4.84 7.58 -2.93
C HIS A 49 -4.03 8.21 -4.07
N VAL A 50 -3.25 7.41 -4.77
CA VAL A 50 -2.58 7.78 -6.02
C VAL A 50 -3.29 7.08 -7.16
N ILE A 51 -3.88 7.87 -8.06
CA ILE A 51 -4.75 7.38 -9.14
C ILE A 51 -4.18 7.80 -10.50
N ASP A 52 -3.91 6.84 -11.38
CA ASP A 52 -3.56 7.10 -12.78
C ASP A 52 -4.74 6.75 -13.69
N GLY A 53 -5.22 7.74 -14.44
CA GLY A 53 -6.45 7.66 -15.24
C GLY A 53 -7.65 8.28 -14.52
N ASP A 54 -8.61 8.78 -15.30
CA ASP A 54 -9.83 9.40 -14.78
C ASP A 54 -11.03 8.48 -15.03
N ASP A 55 -11.36 8.24 -16.30
CA ASP A 55 -12.34 7.24 -16.71
C ASP A 55 -11.88 6.54 -18.01
N PRO A 56 -11.42 5.28 -17.96
CA PRO A 56 -11.31 4.45 -16.76
C PRO A 56 -10.08 4.81 -15.90
N VAL A 57 -10.15 4.49 -14.60
CA VAL A 57 -8.97 4.40 -13.74
C VAL A 57 -8.10 3.22 -14.20
N LEU A 58 -6.82 3.46 -14.44
CA LEU A 58 -5.89 2.50 -15.03
C LEU A 58 -4.88 1.93 -14.04
N ALA A 59 -4.55 2.68 -12.99
CA ALA A 59 -3.76 2.18 -11.88
C ALA A 59 -4.10 2.92 -10.58
N HIS A 60 -3.89 2.23 -9.47
CA HIS A 60 -4.09 2.75 -8.13
C HIS A 60 -3.03 2.20 -7.18
N VAL A 61 -2.66 3.01 -6.19
CA VAL A 61 -2.05 2.57 -4.93
C VAL A 61 -2.43 3.59 -3.85
N GLY A 62 -2.57 3.15 -2.61
CA GLY A 62 -2.82 4.05 -1.48
C GLY A 62 -1.88 3.77 -0.33
N PHE A 63 -1.76 4.74 0.58
CA PHE A 63 -1.11 4.52 1.86
C PHE A 63 -1.88 5.14 3.02
N GLN A 64 -1.65 4.59 4.20
CA GLN A 64 -2.02 5.18 5.48
C GLN A 64 -0.76 5.52 6.26
N ARG A 65 -0.75 6.68 6.91
CA ARG A 65 0.35 7.05 7.82
C ARG A 65 0.10 6.42 9.18
N ARG A 66 1.01 5.56 9.65
CA ARG A 66 0.89 4.93 10.98
C ARG A 66 2.22 4.85 11.70
N ALA A 67 2.22 5.11 13.01
CA ALA A 67 3.32 4.77 13.89
C ALA A 67 3.24 3.28 14.24
N ILE A 68 4.31 2.54 13.93
CA ILE A 68 4.48 1.12 14.20
C ILE A 68 5.64 0.91 15.19
N THR A 69 5.76 -0.27 15.79
CA THR A 69 6.99 -0.64 16.51
C THR A 69 7.85 -1.55 15.65
N VAL A 70 9.16 -1.32 15.64
CA VAL A 70 10.18 -2.19 15.04
C VAL A 70 11.25 -2.43 16.11
N GLY A 71 11.31 -3.64 16.66
CA GLY A 71 12.17 -3.93 17.81
C GLY A 71 11.81 -3.06 19.02
N ASP A 72 12.72 -2.16 19.41
CA ASP A 72 12.54 -1.19 20.50
C ASP A 72 12.23 0.25 20.01
N ARG A 73 12.06 0.42 18.70
CA ARG A 73 11.86 1.73 18.06
C ARG A 73 10.41 1.93 17.63
N THR A 74 9.88 3.12 17.86
CA THR A 74 8.71 3.60 17.12
C THR A 74 9.16 4.15 15.77
N VAL A 75 8.48 3.73 14.70
CA VAL A 75 8.75 4.13 13.32
C VAL A 75 7.46 4.60 12.67
N VAL A 76 7.46 5.72 11.95
CA VAL A 76 6.30 6.15 11.16
C VAL A 76 6.41 5.62 9.75
N VAL A 77 5.42 4.84 9.31
CA VAL A 77 5.36 4.28 7.95
C VAL A 77 4.20 4.84 7.15
N GLY A 78 4.39 4.89 5.84
CA GLY A 78 3.31 4.86 4.85
C GLY A 78 2.97 3.40 4.57
N GLY A 79 2.06 2.84 5.36
CA GLY A 79 1.55 1.49 5.16
C GLY A 79 0.77 1.43 3.85
N THR A 80 1.26 0.65 2.90
CA THR A 80 0.88 0.72 1.49
C THR A 80 0.02 -0.46 1.08
N GLY A 81 -1.11 -0.18 0.44
CA GLY A 81 -2.08 -1.18 0.03
C GLY A 81 -2.75 -0.84 -1.29
N GLY A 82 -3.52 -1.80 -1.81
CA GLY A 82 -4.37 -1.59 -2.97
C GLY A 82 -3.63 -1.30 -4.28
N MET A 83 -2.38 -1.75 -4.44
CA MET A 83 -1.62 -1.60 -5.68
C MET A 83 -2.25 -2.44 -6.79
N LEU A 84 -2.89 -1.79 -7.76
CA LEU A 84 -3.48 -2.42 -8.94
C LEU A 84 -3.14 -1.69 -10.23
N VAL A 85 -3.00 -2.45 -11.31
CA VAL A 85 -2.93 -1.94 -12.68
C VAL A 85 -3.94 -2.70 -13.52
N ALA A 86 -4.83 -1.95 -14.18
CA ALA A 86 -5.85 -2.48 -15.06
C ALA A 86 -5.22 -3.41 -16.11
N PRO A 87 -5.81 -4.58 -16.40
CA PRO A 87 -5.25 -5.55 -17.36
C PRO A 87 -4.88 -4.94 -18.73
N SER A 88 -5.72 -4.04 -19.24
CA SER A 88 -5.51 -3.32 -20.51
C SER A 88 -4.35 -2.33 -20.50
N ALA A 89 -3.81 -2.00 -19.32
CA ALA A 89 -2.79 -0.98 -19.11
C ALA A 89 -1.48 -1.55 -18.53
N ARG A 90 -1.37 -2.87 -18.39
CA ARG A 90 -0.15 -3.56 -17.95
C ARG A 90 0.97 -3.44 -19.00
N GLY A 91 2.22 -3.49 -18.56
CA GLY A 91 3.40 -3.35 -19.44
C GLY A 91 3.79 -1.91 -19.80
N ALA A 92 2.98 -0.91 -19.43
CA ALA A 92 3.24 0.50 -19.69
C ALA A 92 3.92 1.24 -18.52
N ARG A 93 4.58 0.53 -17.60
CA ARG A 93 5.26 1.07 -16.40
C ARG A 93 4.38 1.93 -15.47
N ARG A 94 3.06 1.85 -15.59
CA ARG A 94 2.10 2.62 -14.77
C ARG A 94 2.21 2.32 -13.28
N GLY A 95 2.44 1.05 -12.92
CA GLY A 95 2.66 0.66 -11.52
C GLY A 95 3.86 1.39 -10.91
N GLU A 96 4.98 1.46 -11.61
CA GLU A 96 6.17 2.19 -11.16
C GLU A 96 5.92 3.70 -11.08
N ARG A 97 5.10 4.24 -12.00
CA ARG A 97 4.72 5.65 -12.00
C ARG A 97 3.90 6.02 -10.77
N VAL A 98 2.87 5.23 -10.43
CA VAL A 98 2.07 5.51 -9.22
C VAL A 98 2.87 5.27 -7.94
N LEU A 99 3.77 4.28 -7.90
CA LEU A 99 4.66 4.08 -6.74
C LEU A 99 5.66 5.24 -6.53
N ARG A 100 6.10 5.90 -7.62
CA ARG A 100 6.94 7.10 -7.52
C ARG A 100 6.19 8.27 -6.90
N GLU A 101 4.95 8.53 -7.35
CA GLU A 101 4.11 9.58 -6.77
C GLU A 101 3.69 9.25 -5.33
N LEU A 102 3.42 7.98 -5.04
CA LEU A 102 3.14 7.50 -3.68
C LEU A 102 4.28 7.85 -2.72
N ARG A 103 5.53 7.59 -3.13
CA ARG A 103 6.70 7.92 -2.31
C ARG A 103 6.83 9.42 -2.05
N ALA A 104 6.57 10.26 -3.06
CA ALA A 104 6.56 11.72 -2.87
C ALA A 104 5.50 12.13 -1.85
N ALA A 105 4.29 11.58 -1.95
CA ALA A 105 3.21 11.85 -1.00
C ALA A 105 3.53 11.34 0.44
N MET A 106 4.26 10.23 0.59
CA MET A 106 4.73 9.76 1.89
C MET A 106 5.72 10.72 2.54
N ILE A 107 6.63 11.31 1.74
CA ILE A 107 7.58 12.32 2.23
C ILE A 107 6.82 13.56 2.72
N ASP A 108 5.85 14.03 1.94
CA ASP A 108 5.01 15.17 2.33
C ASP A 108 4.17 14.88 3.59
N ALA A 109 3.82 13.62 3.82
CA ALA A 109 3.13 13.15 5.00
C ALA A 109 4.06 12.84 6.20
N ASP A 110 5.36 13.11 6.10
CA ASP A 110 6.34 12.83 7.16
C ASP A 110 6.31 11.36 7.62
N ALA A 111 6.22 10.44 6.65
CA ALA A 111 6.52 9.02 6.88
C ALA A 111 8.02 8.77 6.67
N GLU A 112 8.62 7.97 7.56
CA GLU A 112 10.03 7.61 7.48
C GLU A 112 10.28 6.60 6.34
N PHE A 113 9.35 5.65 6.16
CA PHE A 113 9.46 4.57 5.19
C PHE A 113 8.09 4.22 4.57
N GLY A 114 8.08 3.68 3.36
CA GLY A 114 6.95 2.87 2.88
C GLY A 114 7.05 1.45 3.45
N TYR A 115 5.91 0.82 3.73
CA TYR A 115 5.83 -0.55 4.25
C TYR A 115 4.67 -1.32 3.59
N LEU A 116 4.90 -2.53 3.11
CA LEU A 116 3.82 -3.40 2.62
C LEU A 116 4.14 -4.89 2.78
N GLY A 117 3.09 -5.68 2.94
CA GLY A 117 3.10 -7.12 2.64
C GLY A 117 2.70 -7.36 1.18
N CYS A 118 3.25 -8.39 0.55
CA CYS A 118 2.85 -8.76 -0.81
C CYS A 118 2.96 -10.26 -1.07
N ALA A 119 2.44 -10.72 -2.21
CA ALA A 119 2.64 -12.08 -2.66
C ALA A 119 4.08 -12.28 -3.22
N PRO A 120 4.70 -13.47 -3.08
CA PRO A 120 6.02 -13.78 -3.63
C PRO A 120 6.18 -13.47 -5.13
N SER A 121 5.12 -13.65 -5.92
CA SER A 121 5.16 -13.45 -7.37
C SER A 121 5.35 -11.99 -7.81
N VAL A 122 5.08 -11.01 -6.93
CA VAL A 122 5.18 -9.58 -7.25
C VAL A 122 6.39 -8.88 -6.64
N VAL A 123 7.21 -9.59 -5.85
CA VAL A 123 8.46 -9.04 -5.29
C VAL A 123 9.36 -8.39 -6.35
N PRO A 124 9.62 -9.02 -7.53
CA PRO A 124 10.48 -8.41 -8.54
C PRO A 124 9.93 -7.08 -9.08
N PHE A 125 8.62 -6.87 -9.03
CA PHE A 125 8.01 -5.59 -9.42
C PHE A 125 8.36 -4.48 -8.41
N TYR A 126 8.22 -4.76 -7.11
CA TYR A 126 8.57 -3.81 -6.06
C TYR A 126 10.08 -3.51 -6.02
N GLU A 127 10.93 -4.52 -6.20
CA GLU A 127 12.39 -4.34 -6.28
C GLU A 127 12.80 -3.39 -7.42
N ARG A 128 12.20 -3.54 -8.61
CA ARG A 128 12.44 -2.60 -9.73
C ARG A 128 11.94 -1.18 -9.43
N ALA A 129 10.96 -1.04 -8.56
CA ALA A 129 10.46 0.25 -8.08
C ALA A 129 11.26 0.81 -6.88
N GLY A 130 12.39 0.19 -6.53
CA GLY A 130 13.27 0.66 -5.46
C GLY A 130 12.75 0.35 -4.05
N TRP A 131 11.95 -0.71 -3.91
CA TRP A 131 11.63 -1.30 -2.62
C TRP A 131 12.63 -2.42 -2.31
N VAL A 132 12.91 -2.64 -1.04
CA VAL A 132 13.83 -3.67 -0.56
C VAL A 132 13.10 -4.65 0.33
N ARG A 133 13.42 -5.93 0.20
CA ARG A 133 12.81 -6.98 0.99
C ARG A 133 13.41 -7.02 2.39
N ILE A 134 12.55 -7.21 3.39
CA ILE A 134 12.93 -7.55 4.76
C ILE A 134 12.20 -8.82 5.20
N SER A 135 12.65 -9.43 6.29
CA SER A 135 12.05 -10.67 6.83
C SER A 135 11.86 -10.62 8.36
N PRO A 136 11.13 -9.62 8.90
CA PRO A 136 10.81 -9.60 10.32
C PRO A 136 9.74 -10.64 10.66
N THR A 137 9.59 -10.97 11.94
CA THR A 137 8.28 -11.46 12.41
C THR A 137 7.34 -10.27 12.46
N GLU A 138 6.17 -10.36 11.82
CA GLU A 138 5.15 -9.30 11.89
C GLU A 138 4.04 -9.69 12.87
N TYR A 139 3.50 -8.69 13.54
CA TYR A 139 2.34 -8.80 14.39
C TYR A 139 1.34 -7.70 14.05
N HIS A 140 0.08 -8.07 13.91
CA HIS A 140 -1.01 -7.17 13.50
C HIS A 140 -2.33 -7.60 14.13
N ASP A 141 -3.38 -6.80 13.97
CA ASP A 141 -4.72 -7.15 14.43
C ASP A 141 -5.54 -7.75 13.29
N ASP A 142 -6.28 -8.83 13.56
CA ASP A 142 -7.25 -9.38 12.61
C ASP A 142 -8.56 -8.54 12.58
N LEU A 143 -9.51 -8.96 11.76
CA LEU A 143 -10.84 -8.36 11.65
C LEU A 143 -11.62 -8.31 12.98
N ALA A 144 -11.33 -9.21 13.92
CA ALA A 144 -11.95 -9.25 15.24
C ALA A 144 -11.15 -8.47 16.30
N GLY A 145 -10.08 -7.77 15.90
CA GLY A 145 -9.18 -7.05 16.80
C GLY A 145 -8.27 -7.96 17.62
N ARG A 146 -8.14 -9.24 17.25
CA ARG A 146 -7.24 -10.16 17.93
C ARG A 146 -5.85 -10.01 17.36
N ARG A 147 -4.87 -10.08 18.26
CA ARG A 147 -3.47 -10.04 17.90
C ARG A 147 -3.05 -11.31 17.17
N VAL A 148 -2.65 -11.15 15.91
CA VAL A 148 -2.08 -12.18 15.07
C VAL A 148 -0.58 -12.00 15.01
N ARG A 149 0.12 -13.14 14.94
CA ARG A 149 1.55 -13.19 14.67
C ARG A 149 1.74 -13.88 13.32
N GLU A 150 2.13 -13.10 12.34
CA GLU A 150 2.45 -13.59 11.02
C GLU A 150 3.91 -14.09 11.03
N ARG A 151 4.07 -15.39 10.83
CA ARG A 151 5.37 -16.01 10.56
C ARG A 151 5.50 -16.45 9.10
N ASP A 152 4.43 -16.33 8.31
CA ASP A 152 4.40 -16.84 6.95
C ASP A 152 5.37 -16.06 6.08
N ASP A 153 6.00 -16.76 5.12
CA ASP A 153 7.03 -16.25 4.21
C ASP A 153 6.54 -15.13 3.26
N SER A 154 5.34 -14.59 3.49
CA SER A 154 4.76 -13.47 2.77
C SER A 154 5.75 -12.30 2.75
N PRO A 155 6.34 -11.98 1.59
CA PRO A 155 7.39 -10.98 1.52
C PRO A 155 6.93 -9.63 2.03
N ILE A 156 7.70 -9.09 2.97
CA ILE A 156 7.55 -7.72 3.44
C ILE A 156 8.56 -6.85 2.69
N MET A 157 8.08 -5.74 2.17
CA MET A 157 8.87 -4.78 1.41
C MET A 157 8.85 -3.44 2.13
N ILE A 158 10.00 -2.76 2.15
CA ILE A 158 10.11 -1.37 2.62
C ILE A 158 10.69 -0.48 1.52
N CYS A 159 10.48 0.82 1.62
CA CYS A 159 11.21 1.77 0.78
C CYS A 159 11.49 3.08 1.51
N SER A 160 12.53 3.79 1.06
CA SER A 160 12.90 5.11 1.60
C SER A 160 11.76 6.12 1.43
N ALA A 161 11.43 6.88 2.47
CA ALA A 161 10.63 8.10 2.36
C ALA A 161 11.44 9.27 2.93
N SER A 162 11.10 9.81 4.10
CA SER A 162 11.94 10.85 4.74
C SER A 162 13.27 10.30 5.29
N ARG A 163 13.39 8.98 5.44
CA ARG A 163 14.62 8.27 5.81
C ARG A 163 14.99 7.23 4.78
N ASP A 164 16.28 6.88 4.69
CA ASP A 164 16.75 5.88 3.74
C ASP A 164 16.41 4.47 4.22
N ALA A 165 15.96 3.57 3.33
CA ALA A 165 15.59 2.20 3.68
C ALA A 165 16.73 1.40 4.37
N SER A 166 18.00 1.77 4.16
CA SER A 166 19.13 1.17 4.89
C SER A 166 19.16 1.52 6.39
N GLU A 167 18.40 2.53 6.81
CA GLU A 167 18.23 2.93 8.22
C GLU A 167 17.07 2.20 8.93
N TRP A 168 16.40 1.25 8.25
CA TRP A 168 15.33 0.47 8.86
C TRP A 168 15.83 -0.25 10.13
N PRO A 169 15.14 -0.12 11.28
CA PRO A 169 15.59 -0.75 12.52
C PRO A 169 15.54 -2.28 12.47
N GLU A 170 16.42 -2.92 13.24
CA GLU A 170 16.35 -4.37 13.45
C GLU A 170 15.25 -4.73 14.46
N GLY A 171 14.58 -5.86 14.23
CA GLY A 171 13.64 -6.45 15.18
C GLY A 171 12.31 -6.86 14.54
N ASP A 172 11.45 -7.41 15.39
CA ASP A 172 10.09 -7.77 15.01
C ASP A 172 9.24 -6.50 14.80
N VAL A 173 8.23 -6.61 13.94
CA VAL A 173 7.34 -5.51 13.56
C VAL A 173 5.99 -5.67 14.23
N ASP A 174 5.51 -4.60 14.87
CA ASP A 174 4.15 -4.46 15.39
C ASP A 174 3.42 -3.36 14.61
N LEU A 175 2.41 -3.73 13.83
CA LEU A 175 1.64 -2.77 13.03
C LEU A 175 0.67 -1.90 13.83
N HIS A 176 0.42 -2.19 15.12
CA HIS A 176 -0.58 -1.51 15.96
C HIS A 176 -1.95 -1.34 15.26
N GLY A 177 -2.37 -2.39 14.55
CA GLY A 177 -3.63 -2.41 13.80
C GLY A 177 -3.61 -3.44 12.69
N ARG A 178 -4.59 -3.34 11.79
CA ARG A 178 -4.74 -4.24 10.64
C ARG A 178 -3.64 -3.98 9.59
N PRO A 179 -3.24 -5.02 8.82
CA PRO A 179 -2.31 -4.87 7.70
C PRO A 179 -2.94 -4.09 6.54
N TRP A 180 -2.13 -3.74 5.53
CA TRP A 180 -2.52 -3.00 4.31
C TRP A 180 -2.47 -3.86 3.06
#